data_AF-A0A5K0Y6W6-F1
#
_entry.id   AF-A0A5K0Y6W6-F1
#
_cell.length_a   1.000
_cell.length_b   1.000
_cell.length_c   1.000
_cell.angle_alpha   90.00
_cell.angle_beta   90.00
_cell.angle_gamma   90.00
#
_symmetry.space_group_name_H-M   'P 1'
#
loop_
_entity.id
_entity.type
_entity.pdbx_description
1 polymer ?
#
loop_
_entity_poly.entity_id
_entity_poly.type
_entity_poly.pdbx_seq_one_letter_code
_entity_poly.pdbx_strand_id
1 'polypeptide(L)' 'TIPLTLANLTKLIVLDLRFNKIKGLIPSNIGSMNRLQGLGLFGNSLEGPIPDSRYQLVSM' A
#
# COMPACT_ATOMS: atom_id res chain seq x y z
N THR A 1 10.67 -4.89 1.90
CA THR A 1 10.06 -3.66 2.46
C THR A 1 9.46 -2.87 1.32
N ILE A 2 8.47 -2.01 1.59
CA ILE A 2 7.92 -1.09 0.59
C ILE A 2 8.70 0.23 0.67
N PRO A 3 9.33 0.71 -0.41
CA PRO A 3 10.13 1.93 -0.35
C PRO A 3 9.24 3.17 -0.28
N LEU A 4 9.69 4.19 0.45
CA LEU A 4 9.01 5.50 0.53
C LEU A 4 8.84 6.14 -0.86
N THR A 5 9.76 5.87 -1.79
CA THR A 5 9.74 6.41 -3.16
C THR A 5 8.59 5.88 -4.01
N LEU A 6 7.91 4.82 -3.57
CA LEU A 6 6.71 4.31 -4.24
C LEU A 6 5.60 5.39 -4.32
N ALA A 7 5.52 6.27 -3.33
CA ALA A 7 4.58 7.39 -3.31
C ALA A 7 4.80 8.41 -4.46
N ASN A 8 5.96 8.37 -5.13
CA ASN A 8 6.25 9.23 -6.28
C ASN A 8 5.49 8.79 -7.54
N LEU A 9 4.88 7.60 -7.54
CA LEU A 9 4.05 7.11 -8.64
C LEU A 9 2.66 7.77 -8.63
N THR A 10 2.63 9.10 -8.78
CA THR A 10 1.42 9.95 -8.67
C THR A 10 0.32 9.64 -9.70
N LYS A 11 0.66 8.88 -10.76
CA LYS A 11 -0.27 8.44 -11.80
C LYS A 11 -0.76 7.00 -11.64
N LEU A 12 -0.25 6.26 -10.64
CA LEU A 12 -0.60 4.86 -10.44
C LEU A 12 -2.07 4.72 -10.01
N ILE A 13 -2.80 3.82 -10.67
CA ILE A 13 -4.21 3.54 -10.38
C ILE A 13 -4.35 2.25 -9.56
N VAL A 14 -3.53 1.24 -9.85
CA VAL A 14 -3.54 -0.03 -9.12
C VAL A 14 -2.13 -0.42 -8.73
N LEU A 15 -1.96 -0.80 -7.46
CA LEU A 15 -0.77 -1.45 -6.95
C LEU A 15 -1.16 -2.81 -6.37
N ASP A 16 -0.67 -3.87 -7.00
CA ASP A 16 -0.87 -5.24 -6.54
C ASP A 16 0.46 -5.88 -6.17
N LEU A 17 0.64 -6.15 -4.88
CA LEU A 17 1.82 -6.80 -4.30
C LEU A 17 1.41 -8.04 -3.50
N ARG A 18 0.23 -8.60 -3.75
CA ARG A 18 -0.30 -9.75 -3.00
C ARG A 18 0.63 -10.97 -3.08
N PHE A 19 0.62 -11.78 -2.02
CA PHE A 19 1.35 -13.06 -1.94
C PHE A 19 2.86 -12.95 -2.20
N ASN A 20 3.50 -11.92 -1.64
CA ASN A 20 4.95 -11.77 -1.66
C ASN A 20 5.56 -12.00 -0.27
N LYS A 21 6.89 -11.96 -0.19
CA LYS A 21 7.63 -12.04 1.08
C LYS A 21 8.02 -10.66 1.62
N ILE A 22 7.21 -9.63 1.34
CA ILE A 22 7.49 -8.26 1.78
C ILE A 22 7.31 -8.20 3.30
N LYS A 23 8.29 -7.60 3.98
CA LYS A 23 8.33 -7.40 5.43
C LYS A 23 8.36 -5.92 5.79
N GLY A 24 8.03 -5.60 7.04
CA GLY A 24 8.14 -4.26 7.63
C GLY A 24 6.85 -3.45 7.53
N LEU A 25 6.97 -2.13 7.69
CA LEU A 25 5.81 -1.24 7.77
C LEU A 25 5.26 -0.85 6.38
N ILE A 26 3.97 -0.54 6.34
CA ILE A 26 3.35 0.17 5.21
C ILE A 26 3.76 1.65 5.31
N PRO A 27 4.39 2.23 4.28
CA PRO A 27 4.78 3.63 4.29
C PRO A 27 3.57 4.56 4.43
N SER A 28 3.63 5.50 5.37
CA SER A 28 2.52 6.45 5.61
C SER A 28 2.20 7.33 4.39
N ASN A 29 3.19 7.56 3.54
CA ASN A 29 3.07 8.34 2.32
C ASN A 29 2.34 7.58 1.18
N ILE A 30 1.98 6.30 1.33
CA ILE A 30 1.02 5.66 0.39
C ILE A 30 -0.30 6.44 0.32
N GLY A 31 -0.70 7.10 1.41
CA GLY A 31 -1.89 7.95 1.44
C GLY A 31 -1.84 9.16 0.51
N SER A 32 -0.66 9.58 0.02
CA SER A 32 -0.53 10.71 -0.91
C SER A 32 -0.76 10.34 -2.39
N MET A 33 -0.91 9.04 -2.69
CA MET A 33 -1.13 8.54 -4.05
C MET A 33 -2.59 8.78 -4.47
N ASN A 34 -2.92 10.02 -4.81
CA ASN A 34 -4.30 10.50 -5.05
C ASN A 34 -5.05 9.80 -6.20
N ARG A 35 -4.35 9.11 -7.10
CA ARG A 35 -4.94 8.37 -8.22
C ARG A 35 -5.09 6.88 -7.95
N LEU A 36 -4.52 6.38 -6.85
CA LEU A 36 -4.59 4.99 -6.49
C LEU A 36 -6.04 4.65 -6.14
N GLN A 37 -6.55 3.57 -6.74
CA GLN A 37 -7.91 3.06 -6.55
C GLN A 37 -7.88 1.62 -6.04
N GLY A 38 -6.83 0.87 -6.37
CA GLY A 38 -6.61 -0.49 -5.89
C GLY A 38 -5.27 -0.64 -5.19
N LEU A 39 -5.29 -1.18 -3.97
CA LEU A 39 -4.09 -1.51 -3.19
C LEU A 39 -4.20 -2.95 -2.64
N GLY A 40 -3.49 -3.88 -3.26
CA GLY A 40 -3.40 -5.28 -2.83
C GLY A 40 -2.11 -5.55 -2.08
N LEU A 41 -2.20 -5.75 -0.75
CA LEU A 41 -1.02 -6.01 0.10
C LEU A 41 -1.08 -7.34 0.87
N PHE A 42 -2.21 -8.05 0.82
CA PHE A 42 -2.40 -9.26 1.62
C PHE A 42 -1.46 -10.40 1.21
N GLY A 43 -1.22 -11.35 2.12
CA GLY A 43 -0.28 -12.45 1.88
C GLY A 43 1.18 -12.02 1.93
N ASN A 44 1.47 -10.90 2.60
CA ASN A 44 2.81 -10.46 2.97
C ASN A 44 3.00 -10.51 4.49
N SER A 45 4.21 -10.25 4.97
CA SER A 45 4.55 -10.12 6.39
C SER A 45 4.70 -8.65 6.80
N LEU A 46 3.72 -7.83 6.42
CA LEU A 46 3.67 -6.41 6.76
C LEU A 46 3.15 -6.22 8.19
N GLU A 47 3.69 -5.25 8.90
CA GLU A 47 3.38 -4.95 10.29
C GLU A 47 2.98 -3.47 10.47
N GLY A 48 2.41 -3.14 11.63
CA GLY A 48 2.00 -1.78 11.97
C GLY A 48 0.62 -1.39 11.42
N PRO A 49 0.18 -0.15 11.70
CA PRO A 49 -1.14 0.31 11.30
C PRO A 49 -1.23 0.44 9.78
N ILE A 50 -2.41 0.16 9.24
CA ILE A 50 -2.77 0.63 7.91
C ILE A 50 -2.76 2.17 8.00
N PRO A 51 -1.94 2.88 7.20
CA PRO A 51 -1.89 4.33 7.27
C PRO A 51 -3.28 4.90 7.02
N ASP A 52 -3.69 5.86 7.86
CA ASP A 52 -4.91 6.66 7.67
C ASP A 52 -4.87 7.30 6.28
N SER A 53 -5.48 6.60 5.36
CA SER A 53 -5.61 6.94 3.97
C SER A 53 -7.03 6.51 3.63
N ARG A 54 -7.70 7.29 2.78
CA ARG A 54 -9.13 7.18 2.47
C ARG A 54 -9.58 5.84 1.86
N TYR A 55 -8.75 4.81 1.92
CA TYR A 55 -8.99 3.46 1.48
C TYR A 55 -9.58 2.65 2.64
N GLN A 56 -10.91 2.62 2.74
CA GLN A 56 -11.59 1.55 3.44
C GLN A 56 -11.20 0.25 2.74
N LEU A 57 -10.27 -0.50 3.32
CA LEU A 57 -9.95 -1.84 2.86
C LEU A 57 -11.17 -2.72 3.17
N VAL A 58 -11.97 -2.99 2.15
CA VAL A 58 -12.91 -4.10 2.21
C VAL A 58 -12.05 -5.37 2.23
N SER A 59 -11.85 -5.91 3.42
CA SER A 59 -11.37 -7.27 3.59
C SER A 59 -12.38 -8.20 2.91
N MET A 60 -11.98 -8.84 1.81
CA MET A 60 -12.60 -10.06 1.29
C MET A 60 -11.59 -11.18 1.38
#